data_AF-A0A101QDJ8-F1
#
_entry.id   AF-A0A101QDJ8-F1
#
_cell.length_a   1.000
_cell.length_b   1.000
_cell.length_c   1.000
_cell.angle_alpha   90.00
_cell.angle_beta   90.00
_cell.angle_gamma   90.00
#
_symmetry.space_group_name_H-M   'P 1'
#
loop_
_entity.id
_entity.type
_entity.pdbx_description
1 polymer ?
#
loop_
_entity_poly.entity_id
_entity_poly.type
_entity_poly.pdbx_seq_one_letter_code
_entity_poly.pdbx_strand_id
1 'polypeptide(L)'
;MGWGTRSAEADEEALRRAERAAAAHGWGERAHTQRIGSRITGLGCVSLMPALLCLILGAGLSTGPYGPGVKAVAAGLLVLAVALPVAGFLVEGRLTHRDTRLHVFAGGVVVTVGLARTHALAWPELAVTERTETTSYGQNSHGPTVHWLYLADPDGTPLARISTRNPAGAAIARAKAERTGT
;
A
#
# COMPACT_ATOMS: atom_id res chain seq x y z
N MET A 1 -14.73 9.59 9.84
CA MET A 1 -14.37 8.47 10.75
C MET A 1 -14.32 7.09 10.08
N GLY A 2 -14.33 6.93 8.75
CA GLY A 2 -14.42 5.60 8.09
C GLY A 2 -13.16 5.06 7.41
N TRP A 3 -12.00 5.71 7.55
CA TRP A 3 -10.77 5.31 6.85
C TRP A 3 -9.98 4.25 7.63
N GLY A 4 -9.86 4.42 8.95
CA GLY A 4 -9.21 3.45 9.82
C GLY A 4 -9.95 2.11 9.90
N THR A 5 -11.27 2.11 9.75
CA THR A 5 -12.09 0.89 9.86
C THR A 5 -11.88 -0.05 8.68
N ARG A 6 -11.92 0.44 7.43
CA ARG A 6 -11.76 -0.42 6.24
C ARG A 6 -10.34 -0.95 6.06
N SER A 7 -9.32 -0.15 6.40
CA SER A 7 -7.94 -0.66 6.36
C SER A 7 -7.72 -1.71 7.45
N ALA A 8 -8.26 -1.50 8.65
CA ALA A 8 -8.17 -2.47 9.74
C ALA A 8 -8.90 -3.78 9.41
N GLU A 9 -10.11 -3.71 8.85
CA GLU A 9 -10.85 -4.90 8.38
C GLU A 9 -10.06 -5.69 7.33
N ALA A 10 -9.46 -5.00 6.35
CA ALA A 10 -8.63 -5.63 5.34
C ALA A 10 -7.33 -6.23 5.91
N ASP A 11 -6.73 -5.58 6.90
CA ASP A 11 -5.53 -6.05 7.60
C ASP A 11 -5.85 -7.29 8.46
N GLU A 12 -6.98 -7.29 9.16
CA GLU A 12 -7.47 -8.44 9.94
C GLU A 12 -7.84 -9.63 9.05
N GLU A 13 -8.49 -9.40 7.91
CA GLU A 13 -8.83 -10.47 6.97
C GLU A 13 -7.57 -11.06 6.32
N ALA A 14 -6.61 -10.21 5.94
CA ALA A 14 -5.31 -10.66 5.44
C ALA A 14 -4.54 -11.46 6.49
N LEU A 15 -4.53 -10.99 7.74
CA LEU A 15 -3.89 -11.69 8.84
C LEU A 15 -4.52 -13.06 9.08
N ARG A 16 -5.85 -13.15 9.16
CA ARG A 16 -6.56 -14.43 9.32
C ARG A 16 -6.29 -15.41 8.17
N ARG A 17 -6.09 -14.92 6.95
CA ARG A 17 -5.67 -15.76 5.82
C ARG A 17 -4.23 -16.23 5.98
N ALA A 18 -3.33 -15.34 6.37
CA ALA A 18 -1.93 -15.68 6.58
C ALA A 18 -1.75 -16.71 7.69
N GLU A 19 -2.45 -16.55 8.81
CA GLU A 19 -2.43 -17.49 9.93
C GLU A 19 -3.00 -18.86 9.55
N ARG A 20 -4.09 -18.90 8.77
CA ARG A 20 -4.62 -20.17 8.23
C ARG A 20 -3.63 -20.88 7.32
N ALA A 21 -2.97 -20.14 6.43
CA ALA A 21 -1.95 -20.71 5.54
C ALA A 21 -0.75 -21.22 6.36
N ALA A 22 -0.24 -20.42 7.29
CA ALA A 22 0.88 -20.82 8.16
C ALA A 22 0.54 -22.03 9.04
N ALA A 23 -0.70 -22.11 9.55
CA ALA A 23 -1.18 -23.24 10.34
C ALA A 23 -1.25 -24.53 9.50
N ALA A 24 -1.70 -24.45 8.24
CA ALA A 24 -1.72 -25.59 7.32
C ALA A 24 -0.32 -26.17 7.05
N HIS A 25 0.73 -25.35 7.18
CA HIS A 25 2.12 -25.76 7.03
C HIS A 25 2.88 -25.98 8.36
N GLY A 26 2.25 -25.74 9.51
CA GLY A 26 2.89 -25.89 10.82
C GLY A 26 4.02 -24.89 11.12
N TRP A 27 3.98 -23.67 10.55
CA TRP A 27 5.08 -22.69 10.63
C TRP A 27 5.21 -21.89 11.93
N GLY A 28 4.46 -22.27 12.97
CA GLY A 28 4.55 -21.68 14.30
C GLY A 28 4.06 -20.24 14.38
N GLU A 29 4.55 -19.51 15.38
CA GLU A 29 4.10 -18.15 15.67
C GLU A 29 4.57 -17.11 14.65
N ARG A 30 3.76 -16.06 14.52
CA ARG A 30 4.03 -14.91 13.66
C ARG A 30 5.00 -13.96 14.36
N ALA A 31 6.13 -13.68 13.71
CA ALA A 31 7.11 -12.72 14.21
C ALA A 31 6.77 -11.28 13.80
N HIS A 32 6.44 -11.06 12.52
CA HIS A 32 6.25 -9.71 11.98
C HIS A 32 5.14 -9.64 10.92
N THR A 33 4.59 -8.43 10.74
CA THR A 33 3.67 -8.12 9.65
C THR A 33 3.98 -6.74 9.12
N GLN A 34 4.12 -6.64 7.81
CA GLN A 34 4.42 -5.40 7.13
C GLN A 34 3.46 -5.22 5.95
N ARG A 35 2.77 -4.07 5.93
CA ARG A 35 2.05 -3.62 4.75
C ARG A 35 3.05 -3.11 3.72
N ILE A 36 3.05 -3.74 2.55
CA ILE A 36 3.84 -3.38 1.37
C ILE A 36 2.87 -2.72 0.40
N GLY A 37 2.34 -1.57 0.83
CA GLY A 37 1.40 -0.81 0.02
C GLY A 37 2.11 -0.20 -1.19
N SER A 38 1.40 -0.15 -2.32
CA SER A 38 1.84 0.75 -3.40
C SER A 38 1.65 2.17 -2.89
N ARG A 39 2.71 2.98 -2.93
CA ARG A 39 2.71 4.35 -2.43
C ARG A 39 1.94 5.25 -3.41
N ILE A 40 0.64 5.01 -3.60
CA ILE A 40 -0.27 5.97 -4.25
C ILE A 40 -0.67 7.01 -3.19
N THR A 41 0.32 7.65 -2.57
CA THR A 41 0.11 8.84 -1.73
C THR A 41 -0.29 10.06 -2.58
N GLY A 42 -0.42 9.91 -3.90
CA GLY A 42 -0.79 10.97 -4.82
C GLY A 42 -2.29 11.19 -5.00
N LEU A 43 -3.17 10.22 -4.68
CA LEU A 43 -4.60 10.37 -4.96
C LEU A 43 -5.26 11.48 -4.13
N GLY A 44 -4.76 11.69 -2.91
CA GLY A 44 -5.17 12.81 -2.07
C GLY A 44 -4.89 14.15 -2.75
N CYS A 45 -3.67 14.36 -3.25
CA CYS A 45 -3.29 15.59 -3.94
C CYS A 45 -4.05 15.78 -5.27
N VAL A 46 -4.26 14.67 -6.00
CA VAL A 46 -4.91 14.67 -7.32
C VAL A 46 -6.42 14.91 -7.22
N SER A 47 -7.08 14.55 -6.12
CA SER A 47 -8.52 14.79 -5.92
C SER A 47 -8.81 16.06 -5.11
N LEU A 48 -7.96 16.43 -4.15
CA LEU A 48 -8.20 17.57 -3.26
C LEU A 48 -7.94 18.92 -3.93
N MET A 49 -6.89 19.03 -4.77
CA MET A 49 -6.58 20.29 -5.44
C MET A 49 -7.67 20.73 -6.44
N PRO A 50 -8.18 19.85 -7.33
CA PRO A 50 -9.31 20.21 -8.19
C PRO A 50 -10.60 20.48 -7.40
N ALA A 51 -10.86 19.72 -6.32
CA ALA A 51 -12.02 19.95 -5.47
C ALA A 51 -11.99 21.33 -4.80
N LEU A 52 -10.82 21.75 -4.31
CA LEU A 52 -10.60 23.07 -3.73
C LEU A 52 -10.79 24.18 -4.78
N LEU A 53 -10.29 24.00 -6.00
CA LEU A 53 -10.50 24.95 -7.08
C LEU A 53 -11.99 25.10 -7.43
N CYS A 54 -12.71 23.99 -7.55
CA CYS A 54 -14.15 23.98 -7.76
C CYS A 54 -14.91 24.69 -6.62
N LEU A 55 -14.47 24.52 -5.37
CA LEU A 55 -15.05 25.20 -4.22
C LEU A 55 -14.85 26.72 -4.30
N ILE A 56 -13.63 27.18 -4.57
CA ILE A 56 -13.28 28.61 -4.65
C ILE A 56 -14.07 29.28 -5.77
N LEU A 57 -14.06 28.69 -6.97
CA LEU A 57 -14.77 29.24 -8.14
C LEU A 57 -16.29 29.17 -7.95
N GLY A 58 -16.81 28.06 -7.45
CA GLY A 58 -18.24 27.88 -7.20
C GLY A 58 -18.77 28.87 -6.16
N ALA A 59 -18.05 29.08 -5.06
CA ALA A 59 -18.42 30.04 -4.02
C ALA A 59 -18.36 31.48 -4.56
N GLY A 60 -17.29 31.85 -5.27
CA GLY A 60 -17.13 33.20 -5.83
C GLY A 60 -18.19 33.55 -6.89
N LEU A 61 -18.58 32.59 -7.73
CA LEU A 61 -19.64 32.80 -8.73
C LEU A 61 -21.05 32.82 -8.10
N SER A 62 -21.24 32.16 -6.95
CA SER A 62 -22.53 32.13 -6.27
C SER A 62 -22.88 33.44 -5.56
N THR A 63 -21.88 34.18 -5.09
CA THR A 63 -22.05 35.44 -4.34
C THR A 63 -22.09 36.68 -5.24
N GLY A 64 -21.66 36.57 -6.50
CA GLY A 64 -21.66 37.67 -7.45
C GLY A 64 -23.05 38.01 -8.04
N PRO A 65 -23.22 39.22 -8.60
CA PRO A 65 -24.48 39.70 -9.17
C PRO A 65 -24.75 39.12 -10.58
N TYR A 66 -24.53 37.82 -10.76
CA TYR A 66 -24.66 37.16 -12.05
C TYR A 66 -26.06 36.59 -12.29
N GLY A 67 -26.42 36.44 -13.57
CA GLY A 67 -27.67 35.86 -14.01
C GLY A 67 -27.82 34.36 -13.71
N PRO A 68 -29.04 33.80 -13.87
CA PRO A 68 -29.37 32.44 -13.47
C PRO A 68 -28.49 31.35 -14.12
N GLY A 69 -28.05 31.55 -15.37
CA GLY A 69 -27.12 30.61 -16.04
C GLY A 69 -25.78 30.46 -15.31
N VAL A 70 -25.22 31.55 -14.80
CA VAL A 70 -23.94 31.52 -14.05
C VAL A 70 -24.14 30.87 -12.68
N LYS A 71 -25.29 31.08 -12.04
CA LYS A 71 -25.63 30.41 -10.78
C LYS A 71 -25.77 28.89 -10.95
N ALA A 72 -26.29 28.41 -12.09
CA ALA A 72 -26.33 26.99 -12.39
C ALA A 72 -24.92 26.38 -12.54
N VAL A 73 -24.00 27.08 -13.19
CA VAL A 73 -22.59 26.68 -13.29
C VAL A 73 -21.92 26.65 -11.91
N ALA A 74 -22.17 27.67 -11.08
CA ALA A 74 -21.66 27.74 -9.72
C ALA A 74 -22.11 26.55 -8.86
N ALA A 75 -23.40 26.18 -8.95
CA ALA A 75 -23.94 24.99 -8.29
C ALA A 75 -23.24 23.70 -8.77
N GLY A 76 -23.02 23.56 -10.08
CA GLY A 76 -22.30 22.41 -10.63
C GLY A 76 -20.87 22.27 -10.10
N LEU A 77 -20.15 23.39 -9.96
CA LEU A 77 -18.81 23.41 -9.37
C LEU A 77 -18.82 23.00 -7.89
N LEU A 78 -19.79 23.49 -7.11
CA LEU A 78 -19.93 23.10 -5.70
C LEU A 78 -20.25 21.60 -5.55
N VAL A 79 -21.07 21.04 -6.43
CA VAL A 79 -21.34 19.59 -6.47
C VAL A 79 -20.06 18.82 -6.78
N LEU A 80 -19.26 19.25 -7.75
CA LEU A 80 -17.98 18.62 -8.09
C LEU A 80 -16.96 18.70 -6.94
N ALA A 81 -16.95 19.81 -6.19
CA ALA A 81 -16.08 19.98 -5.03
C ALA A 81 -16.31 18.91 -3.94
N VAL A 82 -17.53 18.36 -3.84
CA VAL A 82 -17.87 17.26 -2.93
C VAL A 82 -17.71 15.90 -3.61
N ALA A 83 -18.11 15.78 -4.87
CA ALA A 83 -18.08 14.51 -5.60
C ALA A 83 -16.65 13.99 -5.81
N LEU A 84 -15.68 14.88 -6.09
CA LEU A 84 -14.30 14.51 -6.39
C LEU A 84 -13.60 13.86 -5.18
N PRO A 85 -13.63 14.42 -3.95
CA PRO A 85 -13.09 13.74 -2.78
C PRO A 85 -13.78 12.41 -2.49
N VAL A 86 -15.12 12.35 -2.60
CA VAL A 86 -15.88 11.11 -2.35
C VAL A 86 -15.49 10.02 -3.34
N ALA A 87 -15.39 10.35 -4.63
CA ALA A 87 -14.92 9.42 -5.66
C ALA A 87 -13.47 8.98 -5.41
N GLY A 88 -12.59 9.91 -5.01
CA GLY A 88 -11.22 9.62 -4.60
C GLY A 88 -11.18 8.61 -3.45
N PHE A 89 -11.98 8.82 -2.40
CA PHE A 89 -12.09 7.89 -1.26
C PHE A 89 -12.61 6.51 -1.66
N LEU A 90 -13.59 6.45 -2.56
CA LEU A 90 -14.13 5.17 -3.04
C LEU A 90 -13.12 4.40 -3.88
N VAL A 91 -12.38 5.09 -4.75
CA VAL A 91 -11.29 4.49 -5.56
C VAL A 91 -10.17 4.01 -4.64
N GLU A 92 -9.71 4.84 -3.70
CA GLU A 92 -8.65 4.49 -2.76
C GLU A 92 -9.05 3.30 -1.87
N GLY A 93 -10.30 3.26 -1.41
CA GLY A 93 -10.82 2.11 -0.66
C GLY A 93 -10.78 0.82 -1.47
N ARG A 94 -11.12 0.86 -2.76
CA ARG A 94 -10.98 -0.31 -3.67
C ARG A 94 -9.52 -0.70 -3.89
N LEU A 95 -8.61 0.25 -3.91
CA LEU A 95 -7.18 0.01 -4.08
C LEU A 95 -6.51 -0.53 -2.80
N THR A 96 -7.01 -0.17 -1.62
CA THR A 96 -6.53 -0.70 -0.32
C THR A 96 -6.66 -2.23 -0.25
N HIS A 97 -7.70 -2.80 -0.85
CA HIS A 97 -7.89 -4.24 -1.00
C HIS A 97 -7.02 -4.87 -2.10
N ARG A 98 -6.13 -4.11 -2.74
CA ARG A 98 -5.08 -4.62 -3.66
C ARG A 98 -3.69 -4.58 -3.03
N ASP A 99 -3.54 -4.02 -1.84
CA ASP A 99 -2.25 -3.90 -1.19
C ASP A 99 -1.67 -5.26 -0.83
N THR A 100 -0.38 -5.38 -1.08
CA THR A 100 0.43 -6.51 -0.69
C THR A 100 0.77 -6.41 0.80
N ARG A 101 0.62 -7.49 1.54
CA ARG A 101 1.06 -7.59 2.94
C ARG A 101 1.97 -8.79 3.07
N LEU A 102 3.04 -8.61 3.82
CA LEU A 102 4.04 -9.61 4.13
C LEU A 102 3.92 -9.98 5.60
N HIS A 103 3.78 -11.26 5.86
CA HIS A 103 3.72 -11.84 7.20
C HIS A 103 4.89 -12.81 7.35
N VAL A 104 5.68 -12.64 8.40
CA VAL A 104 6.87 -13.47 8.66
C VAL A 104 6.56 -14.40 9.83
N PHE A 105 6.77 -15.70 9.62
CA PHE A 105 6.58 -16.77 10.58
C PHE A 105 7.91 -17.50 10.83
N ALA A 106 7.96 -18.36 11.85
CA ALA A 106 9.16 -19.14 12.13
C ALA A 106 9.54 -20.08 10.98
N GLY A 107 8.55 -20.72 10.35
CA GLY A 107 8.78 -21.68 9.25
C GLY A 107 8.85 -21.08 7.83
N GLY A 108 8.45 -19.82 7.64
CA GLY A 108 8.41 -19.22 6.30
C GLY A 108 7.78 -17.83 6.26
N VAL A 109 7.43 -17.40 5.06
CA VAL A 109 6.73 -16.14 4.82
C VAL A 109 5.39 -16.38 4.16
N VAL A 110 4.41 -15.54 4.49
CA VAL A 110 3.14 -15.49 3.78
C VAL A 110 2.95 -14.10 3.20
N VAL A 111 2.77 -14.03 1.89
CA VAL A 111 2.47 -12.80 1.15
C VAL A 111 1.01 -12.84 0.73
N THR A 112 0.20 -11.92 1.26
CA THR A 112 -1.19 -11.75 0.83
C THR A 112 -1.27 -10.60 -0.17
N VAL A 113 -1.89 -10.85 -1.32
CA VAL A 113 -2.07 -9.85 -2.39
C VAL A 113 -3.56 -9.66 -2.62
N GLY A 114 -4.05 -8.53 -2.11
CA GLY A 114 -5.46 -8.22 -2.10
C GLY A 114 -6.34 -9.29 -1.47
N LEU A 115 -7.58 -9.43 -1.95
CA LEU A 115 -8.59 -10.33 -1.35
C LEU A 115 -8.36 -11.82 -1.65
N ALA A 116 -7.83 -12.16 -2.83
CA ALA A 116 -7.88 -13.53 -3.34
C ALA A 116 -6.56 -14.29 -3.25
N ARG A 117 -5.41 -13.61 -3.35
CA ARG A 117 -4.11 -14.28 -3.49
C ARG A 117 -3.37 -14.35 -2.17
N THR A 118 -2.86 -15.53 -1.87
CA THR A 118 -2.04 -15.82 -0.69
C THR A 118 -0.93 -16.75 -1.15
N HIS A 119 0.31 -16.30 -1.05
CA HIS A 119 1.51 -17.09 -1.33
C HIS A 119 2.13 -17.45 0.00
N ALA A 120 2.12 -18.73 0.33
CA ALA A 120 2.80 -19.25 1.50
C ALA A 120 4.07 -19.93 1.01
N LEU A 121 5.23 -19.41 1.42
CA LEU A 121 6.52 -19.97 1.02
C LEU A 121 7.32 -20.33 2.26
N ALA A 122 7.71 -21.60 2.33
CA ALA A 122 8.68 -22.01 3.31
C ALA A 122 10.01 -21.30 3.01
N TRP A 123 10.80 -21.06 4.04
CA TRP A 123 12.11 -20.43 3.85
C TRP A 123 13.02 -21.10 2.78
N PRO A 124 12.98 -22.43 2.50
CA PRO A 124 13.81 -23.04 1.44
C PRO A 124 13.35 -22.71 0.04
N GLU A 125 12.07 -22.42 -0.11
CA GLU A 125 11.43 -22.15 -1.39
C GLU A 125 11.53 -20.65 -1.74
N LEU A 126 11.68 -19.79 -0.73
CA LEU A 126 11.73 -18.35 -0.93
C LEU A 126 13.04 -17.93 -1.62
N ALA A 127 12.92 -17.42 -2.85
CA ALA A 127 14.02 -16.78 -3.54
C ALA A 127 14.20 -15.33 -3.06
N VAL A 128 15.39 -15.00 -2.55
CA VAL A 128 15.71 -13.67 -2.01
C VAL A 128 16.94 -13.08 -2.70
N THR A 129 16.72 -12.01 -3.47
CA THR A 129 17.80 -11.22 -4.10
C THR A 129 18.04 -9.93 -3.33
N GLU A 130 19.31 -9.59 -3.10
CA GLU A 130 19.72 -8.37 -2.40
C GLU A 130 20.19 -7.31 -3.39
N ARG A 131 19.72 -6.07 -3.22
CA ARG A 131 20.20 -4.93 -3.99
C ARG A 131 20.28 -3.67 -3.14
N THR A 132 21.35 -2.91 -3.32
CA THR A 132 21.51 -1.60 -2.72
C THR A 132 21.14 -0.54 -3.74
N GLU A 133 20.12 0.26 -3.43
CA GLU A 133 19.60 1.29 -4.32
C GLU A 133 19.67 2.66 -3.65
N THR A 134 20.22 3.63 -4.36
CA THR A 134 20.11 5.04 -3.98
C THR A 134 18.79 5.55 -4.51
N THR A 135 17.89 5.93 -3.61
CA THR A 135 16.64 6.58 -4.00
C THR A 135 16.92 8.03 -4.38
N SER A 136 16.31 8.56 -5.43
CA SER A 136 16.33 9.99 -5.74
C SER A 136 14.93 10.58 -5.49
N TYR A 137 14.87 11.71 -4.80
CA TYR A 137 13.62 12.44 -4.58
C TYR A 137 13.61 13.70 -5.45
N GLY A 138 13.30 13.56 -6.74
CA GLY A 138 13.30 14.68 -7.69
C GLY A 138 14.66 14.97 -8.35
N GLN A 139 14.67 15.91 -9.29
CA GLN A 139 15.89 16.38 -9.95
C GLN A 139 16.79 17.07 -8.91
N ASN A 140 18.00 16.52 -8.69
CA ASN A 140 19.07 17.04 -7.83
C ASN A 140 19.05 16.67 -6.34
N SER A 141 18.22 15.72 -5.89
CA SER A 141 18.38 15.19 -4.52
C SER A 141 19.03 13.80 -4.52
N HIS A 142 20.05 13.65 -3.67
CA HIS A 142 20.60 12.35 -3.30
C HIS A 142 19.76 11.85 -2.12
N GLY A 143 18.82 10.95 -2.39
CA GLY A 143 18.08 10.28 -1.32
C GLY A 143 18.95 9.20 -0.66
N PRO A 144 18.44 8.59 0.43
CA PRO A 144 19.17 7.59 1.16
C PRO A 144 19.45 6.37 0.27
N THR A 145 20.67 5.84 0.41
CA THR A 145 21.03 4.50 -0.02
C THR A 145 20.32 3.49 0.89
N VAL A 146 19.49 2.64 0.28
CA VAL A 146 18.69 1.63 0.99
C VAL A 146 19.05 0.26 0.46
N HIS A 147 19.29 -0.67 1.38
CA HIS A 147 19.49 -2.07 1.06
C HIS A 147 18.13 -2.78 1.05
N TRP A 148 17.78 -3.35 -0.10
CA TRP A 148 16.50 -3.95 -0.40
C TRP A 148 16.63 -5.46 -0.60
N LEU A 149 15.69 -6.19 -0.02
CA LEU A 149 15.40 -7.58 -0.29
C LEU A 149 14.27 -7.66 -1.31
N TYR A 150 14.53 -8.33 -2.42
CA TYR A 150 13.57 -8.68 -3.45
C TYR A 150 13.16 -10.13 -3.24
N LEU A 151 11.88 -10.33 -2.92
CA LEU A 151 11.28 -11.62 -2.63
C LEU A 151 10.58 -12.12 -3.89
N ALA A 152 10.87 -13.36 -4.28
CA ALA A 152 10.25 -14.02 -5.41
C ALA A 152 9.85 -15.46 -5.07
N ASP A 153 8.87 -15.96 -5.81
CA ASP A 153 8.51 -17.39 -5.87
C ASP A 153 9.69 -18.21 -6.43
N PRO A 154 9.75 -19.55 -6.23
CA PRO A 154 10.74 -20.41 -6.87
C PRO A 154 10.76 -20.26 -8.40
N ASP A 155 9.60 -20.00 -9.00
CA ASP A 155 9.43 -19.78 -10.44
C ASP A 155 9.93 -18.40 -10.91
N GLY A 156 10.49 -17.58 -10.00
CA GLY A 156 11.03 -16.25 -10.29
C GLY A 156 9.98 -15.14 -10.31
N THR A 157 8.70 -15.45 -10.05
CA THR A 157 7.62 -14.45 -9.99
C THR A 157 7.87 -13.47 -8.84
N PRO A 158 7.94 -12.15 -9.07
CA PRO A 158 8.19 -11.19 -8.01
C PRO A 158 6.98 -11.09 -7.07
N LEU A 159 7.22 -11.22 -5.77
CA LEU A 159 6.19 -11.17 -4.74
C LEU A 159 6.16 -9.82 -4.03
N ALA A 160 7.31 -9.41 -3.52
CA ALA A 160 7.43 -8.22 -2.68
C ALA A 160 8.85 -7.69 -2.61
N ARG A 161 8.99 -6.43 -2.20
CA ARG A 161 10.27 -5.81 -1.88
C ARG A 161 10.22 -5.21 -0.49
N ILE A 162 11.24 -5.46 0.33
CA ILE A 162 11.32 -4.93 1.69
C ILE A 162 12.74 -4.48 2.03
N SER A 163 12.91 -3.38 2.75
CA SER A 163 14.23 -2.92 3.16
C SER A 163 14.70 -3.68 4.40
N THR A 164 16.01 -3.89 4.53
CA THR A 164 16.58 -4.49 5.76
C THR A 164 16.52 -3.55 6.97
N ARG A 165 16.21 -2.27 6.77
CA ARG A 165 15.89 -1.34 7.85
C ARG A 165 14.52 -1.61 8.48
N ASN A 166 13.64 -2.35 7.80
CA ASN A 166 12.37 -2.78 8.36
C ASN A 166 12.57 -4.04 9.22
N PRO A 167 11.95 -4.16 10.41
CA PRO A 167 12.08 -5.36 11.25
C PRO A 167 11.74 -6.68 10.55
N ALA A 168 10.71 -6.70 9.69
CA ALA A 168 10.37 -7.87 8.91
C ALA A 168 11.43 -8.19 7.84
N GLY A 169 12.02 -7.16 7.22
CA GLY A 169 13.15 -7.32 6.30
C GLY A 169 14.41 -7.83 6.99
N ALA A 170 14.71 -7.32 8.19
CA ALA A 170 15.81 -7.81 9.02
C ALA A 170 15.59 -9.27 9.47
N ALA A 171 14.36 -9.67 9.77
CA ALA A 171 14.04 -11.07 10.09
C ALA A 171 14.25 -11.99 8.87
N ILE A 172 13.84 -11.57 7.67
CA ILE A 172 14.08 -12.34 6.44
C ILE A 172 15.58 -12.44 6.14
N ALA A 173 16.33 -11.35 6.27
CA ALA A 173 17.78 -11.36 6.09
C ALA A 173 18.46 -12.34 7.05
N ARG A 174 18.04 -12.36 8.33
CA ARG A 174 18.55 -13.31 9.33
C ARG A 174 18.21 -14.76 8.98
N ALA A 175 16.97 -15.06 8.64
CA ALA A 175 16.55 -16.41 8.25
C ALA A 175 17.32 -16.91 7.02
N LYS A 176 17.62 -16.01 6.07
CA LYS A 176 18.48 -16.32 4.91
C LYS A 176 19.93 -16.59 5.33
N ALA A 177 20.52 -15.73 6.15
CA ALA A 177 21.90 -15.84 6.63
C ALA A 177 22.16 -17.16 7.39
N GLU A 178 21.23 -17.52 8.30
CA GLU A 178 21.26 -18.79 9.05
C GLU A 178 21.28 -20.03 8.12
N ARG A 179 20.76 -19.91 6.90
CA ARG A 179 20.72 -20.99 5.90
C ARG A 179 21.93 -21.03 5.00
N THR A 180 22.47 -19.86 4.65
CA THR A 180 23.70 -19.78 3.84
C THR A 180 24.97 -19.99 4.67
N GLY A 181 24.86 -20.13 6.00
CA GLY A 181 26.00 -20.40 6.88
C GLY A 181 26.97 -19.23 7.01
N THR A 182 26.46 -18.01 6.81
CA THR A 182 27.19 -16.73 6.84
C THR A 182 26.61 -15.86 7.94
#